data_AF-A0A7Y8GRN7-F1
#
_entry.id   AF-A0A7Y8GRN7-F1
#
_cell.length_a   1.000
_cell.length_b   1.000
_cell.length_c   1.000
_cell.angle_alpha   90.00
_cell.angle_beta   90.00
_cell.angle_gamma   90.00
#
_symmetry.space_group_name_H-M   'P 1'
#
loop_
_entity.id
_entity.type
_entity.pdbx_description
1 polymer ?
#
loop_
_entity_poly.entity_id
_entity_poly.type
_entity_poly.pdbx_seq_one_letter_code
_entity_poly.pdbx_strand_id
1 'polypeptide(L)'
;MDRYERLRMLENASTSNKQLFGAACLHQYCTAKGIQHCACVVELLAHLKSMPISENLPAWAAAGAALQLSGRGDALPAEIEHLLSGEDADEFGMLVECVVEIGLVDMFGGSTDLPLQFARRTIEILERAGIQIPDPSLE
;
A
#
# COMPACT_ATOMS: atom_id res chain seq x y z
N MET A 1 0.14 20.36 -2.44
CA MET A 1 -0.40 19.58 -3.56
C MET A 1 -1.78 19.10 -3.19
N ASP A 2 -2.76 19.23 -4.08
CA ASP A 2 -4.10 18.66 -3.89
C ASP A 2 -4.18 17.20 -4.39
N ARG A 3 -5.35 16.57 -4.29
CA ARG A 3 -5.56 15.18 -4.76
C ARG A 3 -5.44 15.05 -6.28
N TYR A 4 -5.92 16.03 -7.02
CA TYR A 4 -5.95 15.99 -8.48
C TYR A 4 -4.52 16.02 -9.06
N GLU A 5 -3.67 16.90 -8.52
CA GLU A 5 -2.26 16.99 -8.88
C GLU A 5 -1.52 15.66 -8.62
N ARG A 6 -1.75 15.04 -7.46
CA ARG A 6 -1.13 13.73 -7.14
C ARG A 6 -1.54 12.64 -8.12
N LEU A 7 -2.82 12.53 -8.41
CA LEU A 7 -3.34 11.52 -9.33
C LEU A 7 -2.79 11.69 -10.74
N ARG A 8 -2.63 12.93 -11.21
CA ARG A 8 -2.04 13.24 -12.51
C ARG A 8 -0.57 12.84 -12.60
N MET A 9 0.18 13.01 -11.51
CA MET A 9 1.57 12.55 -11.43
C MET A 9 1.62 11.02 -11.46
N LEU A 10 0.75 10.35 -10.71
CA LEU A 10 0.69 8.89 -10.65
C LEU A 10 0.23 8.27 -11.97
N GLU A 11 -0.68 8.90 -12.70
CA GLU A 11 -1.16 8.43 -14.01
C GLU A 11 0.00 8.07 -14.94
N ASN A 12 0.98 8.96 -15.04
CA ASN A 12 2.16 8.81 -15.90
C ASN A 12 3.33 8.05 -15.24
N ALA A 13 3.22 7.68 -13.96
CA ALA A 13 4.28 6.98 -13.23
C ALA A 13 4.30 5.48 -13.57
N SER A 14 5.46 4.83 -13.46
CA SER A 14 5.55 3.37 -13.57
C SER A 14 4.78 2.66 -12.45
N THR A 15 4.42 1.39 -12.62
CA THR A 15 3.83 0.56 -11.55
C THR A 15 4.73 0.54 -10.30
N SER A 16 6.04 0.47 -10.48
CA SER A 16 7.01 0.55 -9.39
C SER A 16 6.90 1.86 -8.60
N ASN A 17 6.79 3.01 -9.28
CA ASN A 17 6.63 4.30 -8.62
C ASN A 17 5.27 4.42 -7.92
N LYS A 18 4.19 3.90 -8.54
CA LYS A 18 2.88 3.81 -7.89
C LYS A 18 2.96 2.93 -6.63
N GLN A 19 3.70 1.83 -6.67
CA GLN A 19 3.88 0.94 -5.51
C GLN A 19 4.64 1.62 -4.38
N LEU A 20 5.71 2.36 -4.70
CA LEU A 20 6.44 3.15 -3.71
C LEU A 20 5.56 4.21 -3.06
N PHE A 21 4.73 4.89 -3.85
CA PHE A 21 3.74 5.83 -3.33
C PHE A 21 2.73 5.13 -2.41
N GLY A 22 2.19 3.97 -2.80
CA GLY A 22 1.31 3.17 -1.96
C GLY A 22 1.96 2.76 -0.63
N ALA A 23 3.22 2.32 -0.67
CA ALA A 23 3.99 1.97 0.52
C ALA A 23 4.23 3.20 1.43
N ALA A 24 4.47 4.38 0.86
CA ALA A 24 4.59 5.62 1.63
C ALA A 24 3.25 5.99 2.30
N CYS A 25 2.13 5.80 1.61
CA CYS A 25 0.80 6.03 2.18
C CYS A 25 0.51 5.08 3.35
N LEU A 26 0.80 3.78 3.17
CA LEU A 26 0.65 2.80 4.24
C LEU A 26 1.54 3.15 5.44
N HIS A 27 2.79 3.52 5.21
CA HIS A 27 3.69 3.95 6.30
C HIS A 27 3.16 5.16 7.06
N GLN A 28 2.60 6.14 6.36
CA GLN A 28 2.03 7.33 6.97
C GLN A 28 0.77 7.02 7.78
N TYR A 29 -0.06 6.09 7.29
CA TYR A 29 -1.22 5.58 8.03
C TYR A 29 -0.78 4.85 9.29
N CYS A 30 0.15 3.91 9.17
CA CYS A 30 0.67 3.14 10.30
C CYS A 30 1.30 4.05 11.35
N THR A 31 1.99 5.11 10.94
CA THR A 31 2.58 6.10 11.85
C THR A 31 1.50 6.89 12.59
N ALA A 32 0.45 7.34 11.89
CA ALA A 32 -0.65 8.10 12.49
C ALA A 32 -1.47 7.25 13.48
N LYS A 33 -1.62 5.95 13.21
CA LYS A 33 -2.31 5.00 14.09
C LYS A 33 -1.39 4.37 15.16
N GLY A 34 -0.09 4.69 15.14
CA GLY A 34 0.87 4.20 16.12
C GLY A 34 1.24 2.71 15.97
N ILE A 35 1.03 2.10 14.81
CA ILE A 35 1.28 0.67 14.53
C ILE A 35 2.51 0.44 13.62
N GLN A 36 3.27 1.48 13.29
CA GLN A 36 4.44 1.40 12.40
C GLN A 36 5.57 0.48 12.91
N HIS A 37 5.53 0.12 14.19
CA HIS A 37 6.53 -0.71 14.85
C HIS A 37 6.15 -2.19 14.89
N CYS A 38 4.90 -2.55 14.53
CA CYS A 38 4.47 -3.94 14.47
C CYS A 38 5.28 -4.71 13.43
N ALA A 39 5.73 -5.92 13.78
CA ALA A 39 6.66 -6.68 12.95
C ALA A 39 6.07 -6.95 11.55
N CYS A 40 4.79 -7.36 11.51
CA CYS A 40 4.08 -7.61 10.26
C CYS A 40 3.97 -6.36 9.36
N VAL A 41 3.85 -5.16 9.93
CA VAL A 41 3.81 -3.89 9.19
C VAL A 41 5.20 -3.56 8.63
N VAL A 42 6.24 -3.73 9.43
CA VAL A 42 7.62 -3.48 9.01
C VAL A 42 8.01 -4.41 7.85
N GLU A 43 7.69 -5.69 7.96
CA GLU A 43 7.95 -6.69 6.92
C GLU A 43 7.20 -6.39 5.63
N LEU A 44 5.91 -6.07 5.73
CA LEU A 44 5.12 -5.67 4.56
C LEU A 44 5.71 -4.43 3.88
N LEU A 45 6.01 -3.38 4.64
CA LEU A 45 6.58 -2.15 4.08
C LEU A 45 7.93 -2.39 3.40
N ALA A 46 8.79 -3.23 3.98
CA ALA A 46 10.05 -3.63 3.37
C ALA A 46 9.83 -4.41 2.07
N HIS A 47 8.86 -5.33 2.08
CA HIS A 47 8.51 -6.13 0.90
C HIS A 47 8.00 -5.26 -0.26
N LEU A 48 7.05 -4.35 0.01
CA LEU A 48 6.49 -3.46 -1.01
C LEU A 48 7.55 -2.53 -1.62
N LYS A 49 8.45 -1.99 -0.78
CA LYS A 49 9.56 -1.14 -1.22
C LYS A 49 10.63 -1.89 -2.01
N SER A 50 10.70 -3.22 -1.91
CA SER A 50 11.66 -4.03 -2.66
C SER A 50 11.23 -4.31 -4.11
N MET A 51 9.96 -4.07 -4.47
CA MET A 51 9.44 -4.34 -5.82
C MET A 51 10.30 -3.72 -6.94
N PRO A 52 10.71 -2.43 -6.90
CA PRO A 52 11.42 -1.80 -8.01
C PRO A 52 12.79 -2.40 -8.31
N ILE A 53 13.41 -3.06 -7.32
CA ILE A 53 14.73 -3.69 -7.43
C ILE A 53 14.65 -5.22 -7.57
N SER A 54 13.45 -5.78 -7.67
CA SER A 54 13.27 -7.22 -7.83
C SER A 54 13.56 -7.66 -9.26
N GLU A 55 14.49 -8.60 -9.42
CA GLU A 55 14.80 -9.23 -10.71
C GLU A 55 13.80 -10.35 -11.07
N ASN A 56 12.98 -10.78 -10.11
CA ASN A 56 12.03 -11.87 -10.27
C ASN A 56 10.68 -11.53 -9.61
N LEU A 57 9.81 -10.90 -10.39
CA LEU A 57 8.47 -10.50 -9.96
C LEU A 57 7.57 -11.67 -9.50
N PRO A 58 7.56 -12.85 -10.17
CA PRO A 58 6.87 -14.03 -9.62
C PRO A 58 7.33 -14.41 -8.21
N ALA A 59 8.65 -14.44 -7.97
CA ALA A 59 9.20 -14.78 -6.66
C ALA A 59 8.87 -13.69 -5.62
N TRP A 60 8.89 -12.42 -6.02
CA TRP A 60 8.45 -11.31 -5.18
C TRP A 60 6.98 -11.49 -4.77
N ALA A 61 6.07 -11.71 -5.72
CA ALA A 61 4.65 -11.90 -5.40
C ALA A 61 4.39 -13.11 -4.50
N ALA A 62 5.13 -14.20 -4.69
CA ALA A 62 5.06 -15.38 -3.82
C ALA A 62 5.55 -15.09 -2.40
N ALA A 63 6.63 -14.32 -2.25
CA ALA A 63 7.13 -13.89 -0.95
C ALA A 63 6.12 -12.98 -0.22
N GLY A 64 5.48 -12.06 -0.94
CA GLY A 64 4.42 -11.20 -0.38
C GLY A 64 3.20 -11.98 0.12
N ALA A 65 2.80 -13.02 -0.63
CA ALA A 65 1.71 -13.90 -0.22
C ALA A 65 2.03 -14.75 1.03
N ALA A 66 3.30 -14.91 1.38
CA ALA A 66 3.73 -15.64 2.56
C ALA A 66 3.87 -14.76 3.82
N LEU A 67 3.69 -13.43 3.69
CA LEU A 67 3.74 -12.52 4.83
C LEU A 67 2.53 -12.71 5.75
N GLN A 68 2.74 -12.44 7.04
CA GLN A 68 1.66 -12.48 8.03
C GLN A 68 0.55 -11.46 7.73
N LEU A 69 0.93 -10.31 7.16
CA LEU A 69 0.03 -9.29 6.64
C LEU A 69 0.14 -9.27 5.11
N SER A 70 -0.67 -10.09 4.45
CA SER A 70 -0.58 -10.33 3.00
C SER A 70 -1.40 -9.33 2.15
N GLY A 71 -2.44 -8.73 2.74
CA GLY A 71 -3.39 -7.87 2.02
C GLY A 71 -4.35 -8.60 1.08
N ARG A 72 -4.47 -9.93 1.16
CA ARG A 72 -5.28 -10.75 0.23
C ARG A 72 -6.67 -11.12 0.77
N GLY A 73 -7.23 -10.27 1.63
CA GLY A 73 -8.50 -10.54 2.32
C GLY A 73 -8.38 -11.50 3.52
N ASP A 74 -7.16 -11.82 3.95
CA ASP A 74 -6.91 -12.55 5.19
C ASP A 74 -7.29 -11.70 6.42
N ALA A 75 -7.59 -12.37 7.53
CA ALA A 75 -7.80 -11.69 8.81
C ALA A 75 -6.56 -10.89 9.22
N LEU A 76 -6.77 -9.77 9.91
CA LEU A 76 -5.66 -8.98 10.42
C LEU A 76 -4.84 -9.80 11.43
N PRO A 77 -3.51 -9.64 11.47
CA PRO A 77 -2.71 -10.26 12.51
C PRO A 77 -3.19 -9.83 13.90
N ALA A 78 -3.19 -10.76 14.87
CA ALA A 78 -3.65 -10.47 16.24
C ALA A 78 -2.99 -9.24 16.86
N GLU A 79 -1.71 -8.99 16.55
CA GLU A 79 -0.97 -7.79 16.98
C GLU A 79 -1.68 -6.49 16.54
N ILE A 80 -2.24 -6.48 15.33
CA ILE A 80 -2.99 -5.33 14.79
C ILE A 80 -4.41 -5.31 15.35
N GLU A 81 -5.09 -6.45 15.46
CA GLU A 81 -6.46 -6.55 16.00
C GLU A 81 -6.57 -6.03 17.45
N HIS A 82 -5.47 -6.09 18.21
CA HIS A 82 -5.41 -5.52 19.56
C HIS A 82 -5.20 -4.00 19.60
N LEU A 83 -4.67 -3.41 18.52
CA LEU A 83 -4.30 -1.99 18.45
C LEU A 83 -5.32 -1.16 17.66
N LEU A 84 -5.98 -1.76 16.67
CA LEU A 84 -7.03 -1.15 15.89
C LEU A 84 -8.37 -1.80 16.21
N SER A 85 -9.44 -1.01 16.23
CA SER A 85 -10.78 -1.53 16.48
C SER A 85 -11.83 -0.79 15.67
N GLY A 86 -12.94 -1.47 15.37
CA GLY A 86 -14.04 -0.89 14.59
C GLY A 86 -13.57 -0.39 13.23
N GLU A 87 -13.97 0.84 12.89
CA GLU A 87 -13.71 1.47 11.59
C GLU A 87 -12.20 1.53 11.26
N ASP A 88 -11.34 1.74 12.25
CA ASP A 88 -9.89 1.83 12.02
C ASP A 88 -9.28 0.51 11.53
N ALA A 89 -9.82 -0.63 11.99
CA ALA A 89 -9.38 -1.95 11.56
C ALA A 89 -9.87 -2.26 10.14
N ASP A 90 -11.14 -1.92 9.84
CA ASP A 90 -11.72 -2.09 8.51
C ASP A 90 -10.99 -1.23 7.47
N GLU A 91 -10.73 0.04 7.78
CA GLU A 91 -9.98 0.95 6.91
C GLU A 91 -8.53 0.48 6.71
N PHE A 92 -7.89 -0.04 7.76
CA PHE A 92 -6.54 -0.57 7.64
C PHE A 92 -6.49 -1.80 6.73
N GLY A 93 -7.43 -2.74 6.89
CA GLY A 93 -7.52 -3.91 6.01
C GLY A 93 -7.68 -3.52 4.54
N MET A 94 -8.61 -2.60 4.26
CA MET A 94 -8.81 -2.06 2.92
C MET A 94 -7.57 -1.33 2.36
N LEU A 95 -6.87 -0.57 3.21
CA LEU A 95 -5.66 0.15 2.81
C LEU A 95 -4.56 -0.83 2.41
N VAL A 96 -4.33 -1.86 3.22
CA VAL A 96 -3.33 -2.89 2.96
C VAL A 96 -3.64 -3.60 1.65
N GLU A 97 -4.91 -4.00 1.41
CA GLU A 97 -5.34 -4.61 0.15
C GLU A 97 -5.04 -3.70 -1.04
N CYS A 98 -5.48 -2.44 -0.99
CA CYS A 98 -5.24 -1.49 -2.07
C CYS A 98 -3.74 -1.33 -2.36
N VAL A 99 -2.91 -1.19 -1.33
CA VAL A 99 -1.47 -0.94 -1.51
C VAL A 99 -0.74 -2.17 -2.06
N VAL A 100 -1.16 -3.38 -1.70
CA VAL A 100 -0.61 -4.63 -2.24
C VAL A 100 -1.01 -4.81 -3.70
N GLU A 101 -2.25 -4.50 -4.06
CA GLU A 101 -2.76 -4.69 -5.42
C GLU A 101 -2.15 -3.72 -6.44
N ILE A 102 -1.65 -2.55 -6.03
CA ILE A 102 -0.94 -1.61 -6.92
C ILE A 102 0.19 -2.31 -7.68
N GLY A 103 1.00 -3.13 -6.99
CA GLY A 103 2.15 -3.81 -7.58
C GLY A 103 1.81 -5.14 -8.25
N LEU A 104 0.63 -5.73 -7.96
CA LEU A 104 0.26 -7.06 -8.43
C LEU A 104 -0.58 -7.05 -9.71
N VAL A 105 -1.59 -6.17 -9.78
CA VAL A 105 -2.69 -6.29 -10.74
C VAL A 105 -2.25 -6.21 -12.21
N ASP A 106 -1.12 -5.55 -12.48
CA ASP A 106 -0.50 -5.44 -13.81
C ASP A 106 0.98 -5.90 -13.83
N MET A 107 1.41 -6.64 -12.81
CA MET A 107 2.81 -7.03 -12.60
C MET A 107 3.44 -7.75 -13.81
N PHE A 108 2.64 -8.50 -14.57
CA PHE A 108 3.09 -9.28 -15.74
C PHE A 108 2.95 -8.53 -17.07
N GLY A 109 3.02 -7.19 -17.04
CA GLY A 109 2.92 -6.36 -18.24
C GLY A 109 1.49 -6.05 -18.65
N GLY A 110 0.56 -6.11 -17.70
CA GLY A 110 -0.77 -5.55 -17.88
C GLY A 110 -0.68 -4.05 -18.15
N SER A 111 -1.64 -3.51 -18.89
CA SER A 111 -1.73 -2.08 -19.23
C SER A 111 -3.11 -1.56 -18.93
N THR A 112 -3.53 -1.74 -17.67
CA THR A 112 -4.84 -1.28 -17.18
C THR A 112 -4.68 -0.03 -16.32
N ASP A 113 -5.80 0.61 -16.01
CA ASP A 113 -5.84 1.71 -15.04
C ASP A 113 -5.93 1.20 -13.59
N LEU A 114 -5.90 -0.12 -13.35
CA LEU A 114 -6.13 -0.70 -12.02
C LEU A 114 -5.09 -0.25 -10.99
N PRO A 115 -3.77 -0.20 -11.27
CA PRO A 115 -2.79 0.34 -10.32
C PRO A 115 -3.10 1.77 -9.91
N LEU A 116 -3.61 2.60 -10.83
CA LEU A 116 -4.00 3.97 -10.54
C LEU A 116 -5.30 4.03 -9.72
N GLN A 117 -6.26 3.14 -9.97
CA GLN A 117 -7.49 3.05 -9.19
C GLN A 117 -7.22 2.64 -7.74
N PHE A 118 -6.33 1.68 -7.51
CA PHE A 118 -5.91 1.32 -6.16
C PHE A 118 -5.18 2.46 -5.46
N ALA A 119 -4.26 3.17 -6.15
CA ALA A 119 -3.61 4.35 -5.60
C ALA A 119 -4.60 5.48 -5.26
N ARG A 120 -5.63 5.68 -6.08
CA ARG A 120 -6.75 6.60 -5.77
C ARG A 120 -7.47 6.17 -4.51
N ARG A 121 -7.80 4.88 -4.37
CA ARG A 121 -8.50 4.36 -3.21
C ARG A 121 -7.67 4.50 -1.93
N THR A 122 -6.36 4.25 -2.02
CA THR A 122 -5.40 4.54 -0.95
C THR A 122 -5.45 6.00 -0.51
N ILE A 123 -5.46 6.95 -1.45
CA ILE A 123 -5.57 8.38 -1.13
C ILE A 123 -6.90 8.67 -0.40
N GLU A 124 -8.02 8.15 -0.88
CA GLU A 124 -9.33 8.34 -0.25
C GLU A 124 -9.38 7.84 1.19
N ILE A 125 -8.73 6.71 1.49
CA ILE A 125 -8.65 6.19 2.86
C ILE A 125 -7.86 7.15 3.77
N LEU A 126 -6.70 7.64 3.32
CA LEU A 126 -5.92 8.63 4.08
C LEU A 126 -6.70 9.94 4.28
N GLU A 127 -7.43 10.42 3.27
CA GLU A 127 -8.27 11.62 3.37
C GLU A 127 -9.35 11.47 4.44
N ARG A 128 -10.08 10.35 4.45
CA ARG A 128 -11.13 10.09 5.45
C ARG A 128 -10.57 9.99 6.86
N ALA A 129 -9.39 9.38 7.01
CA ALA A 129 -8.70 9.28 8.29
C ALA A 129 -8.05 10.60 8.75
N GLY A 130 -8.10 11.67 7.93
CA GLY A 130 -7.46 12.96 8.23
C GLY A 130 -5.93 12.90 8.22
N ILE A 131 -5.36 11.94 7.50
CA ILE A 131 -3.92 11.64 7.46
C ILE A 131 -3.30 12.33 6.25
N GLN A 132 -2.13 12.94 6.45
CA GLN A 132 -1.42 13.62 5.38
C GLN A 132 -1.03 12.64 4.27
N ILE A 133 -1.33 12.99 3.01
CA ILE A 133 -0.95 12.18 1.86
C ILE A 133 0.50 12.54 1.45
N PRO A 134 1.40 11.55 1.29
CA PRO A 134 2.75 11.76 0.79
C PRO A 134 2.81 12.45 -0.58
N ASP A 135 3.99 12.95 -0.93
CA ASP A 135 4.27 13.44 -2.27
C ASP A 135 4.58 12.23 -3.20
N PRO A 136 3.91 12.07 -4.36
CA PRO A 136 4.25 11.05 -5.34
C PRO A 136 5.65 11.19 -5.95
N SER A 137 6.33 12.34 -5.81
CA SER A 137 7.70 12.55 -6.29
C SER A 137 8.80 12.07 -5.34
N LEU A 138 8.47 11.32 -4.27
CA LEU A 138 9.49 10.78 -3.38
C LEU A 138 10.35 9.77 -4.15
N GLU A 139 11.56 10.20 -4.50
CA GLU A 139 12.66 9.45 -5.13
C GLU A 139 13.29 8.42 -4.17
#